data_AF-T1WLP4-F1
#
_entry.id   AF-T1WLP4-F1
#
_cell.length_a   1.000
_cell.length_b   1.000
_cell.length_c   1.000
_cell.angle_alpha   90.00
_cell.angle_beta   90.00
_cell.angle_gamma   90.00
#
_symmetry.space_group_name_H-M   'P 1'
#
loop_
_entity.id
_entity.type
_entity.pdbx_description
1 polymer ?
#
loop_
_entity_poly.entity_id
_entity_poly.type
_entity_poly.pdbx_seq_one_letter_code
_entity_poly.pdbx_strand_id
1 'polypeptide(L)'
;KYLVPNRFEEGYGLSPMIVERVARQNAALIVTVDNGISSHAGVELAHQKGIRVLVTDHHLPGETLPNADAIINPNLKHCCFPSKSLAGVGVTFYLMLALRARLKNEGWFAVKTLPIPNLAELLDLVALGTVADVVQLDSNNRILVHQGLSRIRAKRCRPGIQALLDVAKRDAKNLVASDLGFFLGPRLNAAGRLDDMSIGVELLLSDDPIAAQILA
;
A
#
# COMPACT_ATOMS: atom_id res chain seq x y z
N LYS A 1 -2.16 -11.99 6.59
CA LYS A 1 -3.39 -11.34 7.12
C LYS A 1 -3.14 -9.84 7.09
N TYR A 2 -4.15 -9.04 6.78
CA TYR A 2 -4.07 -7.58 6.89
C TYR A 2 -4.97 -7.12 8.05
N LEU A 3 -4.73 -5.90 8.51
CA LEU A 3 -5.55 -5.21 9.48
C LEU A 3 -5.64 -3.76 9.02
N VAL A 4 -6.86 -3.28 8.82
CA VAL A 4 -7.13 -1.86 8.58
C VAL A 4 -7.67 -1.29 9.89
N PRO A 5 -7.02 -0.27 10.48
CA PRO A 5 -7.49 0.29 11.73
C PRO A 5 -8.78 1.08 11.55
N ASN A 6 -9.71 1.02 12.50
CA ASN A 6 -10.79 2.00 12.56
C ASN A 6 -10.22 3.33 13.07
N ARG A 7 -10.12 4.34 12.20
CA ARG A 7 -9.49 5.62 12.56
C ARG A 7 -10.23 6.36 13.68
N PHE A 8 -11.54 6.16 13.82
CA PHE A 8 -12.36 6.82 14.83
C PHE A 8 -12.20 6.17 16.21
N GLU A 9 -12.08 4.84 16.26
CA GLU A 9 -11.95 4.09 17.52
C GLU A 9 -10.50 3.90 17.94
N GLU A 10 -9.61 3.64 16.97
CA GLU A 10 -8.25 3.15 17.20
C GLU A 10 -7.16 4.18 16.93
N GLY A 11 -7.55 5.36 16.44
CA GLY A 11 -6.65 6.42 16.03
C GLY A 11 -5.95 6.14 14.70
N TYR A 12 -4.99 6.99 14.35
CA TYR A 12 -4.22 6.86 13.11
C TYR A 12 -2.86 6.17 13.35
N GLY A 13 -2.44 5.32 12.42
CA GLY A 13 -1.18 4.59 12.46
C GLY A 13 -1.17 3.39 13.41
N LEU A 14 0.01 2.89 13.76
CA LEU A 14 0.18 1.77 14.67
C LEU A 14 0.00 2.23 16.14
N SER A 15 -1.22 2.13 16.66
CA SER A 15 -1.56 2.43 18.06
C SER A 15 -1.37 1.23 18.99
N PRO A 16 -1.20 1.44 20.31
CA PRO A 16 -1.14 0.35 21.29
C PRO A 16 -2.34 -0.61 21.23
N MET A 17 -3.53 -0.09 20.94
CA MET A 17 -4.74 -0.91 20.84
C MET A 17 -4.68 -1.88 19.65
N ILE A 18 -4.17 -1.44 18.51
CA ILE A 18 -3.94 -2.30 17.33
C ILE A 18 -2.91 -3.37 17.67
N VAL A 19 -1.85 -3.02 18.39
CA VAL A 19 -0.80 -3.96 18.80
C VAL A 19 -1.36 -5.04 19.72
N GLU A 20 -2.21 -4.71 20.69
CA GLU A 20 -2.88 -5.71 21.53
C GLU A 20 -3.74 -6.67 20.68
N ARG A 21 -4.43 -6.15 19.66
CA ARG A 21 -5.21 -6.99 18.73
C ARG A 21 -4.31 -7.92 17.90
N VAL A 22 -3.16 -7.43 17.45
CA VAL A 22 -2.18 -8.23 16.68
C VAL A 22 -1.50 -9.27 17.56
N ALA A 23 -1.18 -8.95 18.82
CA ALA A 23 -0.55 -9.88 19.76
C ALA A 23 -1.41 -11.12 20.00
N ARG A 24 -2.74 -10.98 20.04
CA ARG A 24 -3.69 -12.11 20.14
C ARG A 24 -3.63 -13.06 18.94
N GLN A 25 -3.01 -12.66 17.83
CA GLN A 25 -2.85 -13.47 16.63
C GLN A 25 -1.48 -14.17 16.55
N ASN A 26 -0.64 -14.07 17.60
CA ASN A 26 0.72 -14.63 17.65
C ASN A 26 1.61 -14.17 16.46
N ALA A 27 1.46 -12.91 16.04
CA ALA A 27 2.27 -12.35 14.97
C ALA A 27 3.74 -12.19 15.41
N ALA A 28 4.69 -12.63 14.59
CA ALA A 28 6.12 -12.46 14.84
C ALA A 28 6.69 -11.15 14.28
N LEU A 29 5.95 -10.49 13.38
CA LEU A 29 6.33 -9.27 12.69
C LEU A 29 5.09 -8.46 12.32
N ILE A 30 5.13 -7.17 12.61
CA ILE A 30 4.22 -6.16 12.08
C ILE A 30 4.94 -5.43 10.94
N VAL A 31 4.28 -5.29 9.80
CA VAL A 31 4.72 -4.42 8.71
C VAL A 31 3.67 -3.33 8.56
N THR A 32 4.02 -2.08 8.87
CA THR A 32 3.11 -0.97 8.60
C THR A 32 3.18 -0.61 7.12
N VAL A 33 2.06 -0.13 6.56
CA VAL A 33 1.96 0.35 5.18
C VAL A 33 1.32 1.73 5.23
N ASP A 34 2.00 2.72 4.66
CA ASP A 34 1.52 4.09 4.57
C ASP A 34 1.28 4.77 5.93
N ASN A 35 1.95 4.26 6.96
CA ASN A 35 1.90 4.82 8.31
C ASN A 35 3.09 4.31 9.14
N GLY A 36 3.22 4.82 10.36
CA GLY A 36 4.11 4.26 11.38
C GLY A 36 5.32 5.14 11.71
N ILE A 37 5.66 6.15 10.89
CA ILE A 37 6.84 7.00 11.15
C ILE A 37 6.76 7.80 12.46
N SER A 38 5.56 7.95 13.01
CA SER A 38 5.31 8.62 14.30
C SER A 38 4.75 7.66 15.38
N SER A 39 4.73 6.35 15.14
CA SER A 39 4.05 5.37 16.01
C SER A 39 4.92 4.87 17.17
N HIS A 40 5.48 5.78 17.97
CA HIS A 40 6.39 5.43 19.09
C HIS A 40 5.78 4.44 20.08
N ALA A 41 4.60 4.77 20.62
CA ALA A 41 3.96 3.96 21.66
C ALA A 41 3.53 2.57 21.14
N GLY A 42 3.07 2.49 19.88
CA GLY A 42 2.72 1.21 19.27
C GLY A 42 3.94 0.34 19.05
N VAL A 43 5.05 0.91 18.55
CA VAL A 43 6.30 0.16 18.34
C VAL A 43 6.87 -0.34 19.67
N GLU A 44 6.88 0.49 20.70
CA GLU A 44 7.35 0.10 22.04
C GLU A 44 6.51 -1.05 22.62
N LEU A 45 5.18 -0.97 22.54
CA LEU A 45 4.33 -2.07 23.01
C LEU A 45 4.53 -3.35 22.20
N ALA A 46 4.75 -3.25 20.89
CA ALA A 46 5.00 -4.42 20.04
C ALA A 46 6.26 -5.16 20.51
N HIS A 47 7.32 -4.43 20.83
CA HIS A 47 8.55 -4.97 21.39
C HIS A 47 8.34 -5.63 22.76
N GLN A 48 7.55 -5.00 23.65
CA GLN A 48 7.18 -5.61 24.95
C GLN A 48 6.42 -6.93 24.79
N LYS A 49 5.70 -7.11 23.69
CA LYS A 49 4.98 -8.34 23.33
C LYS A 49 5.85 -9.32 22.53
N GLY A 50 7.14 -9.02 22.31
CA GLY A 50 8.05 -9.85 21.53
C GLY A 50 7.81 -9.83 20.01
N ILE A 51 7.16 -8.78 19.50
CA ILE A 51 6.78 -8.63 18.09
C ILE A 51 7.71 -7.61 17.43
N ARG A 52 8.38 -8.00 16.35
CA ARG A 52 9.22 -7.08 15.56
C ARG A 52 8.36 -6.12 14.75
N VAL A 53 8.88 -4.94 14.44
CA VAL A 53 8.19 -3.95 13.62
C VAL A 53 9.07 -3.45 12.47
N LEU A 54 8.55 -3.59 11.25
CA LEU A 54 9.04 -2.92 10.05
C LEU A 54 8.08 -1.78 9.70
N VAL A 55 8.57 -0.55 9.74
CA VAL A 55 7.80 0.61 9.30
C VAL A 55 8.01 0.85 7.82
N THR A 56 6.93 0.92 7.04
CA THR A 56 6.98 1.43 5.65
C THR A 56 6.02 2.61 5.51
N ASP A 57 6.59 3.77 5.25
CA ASP A 57 5.87 5.04 5.32
C ASP A 57 6.50 6.07 4.37
N HIS A 58 5.80 7.16 4.12
CA HIS A 58 6.28 8.28 3.34
C HIS A 58 6.02 9.64 4.00
N HIS A 59 5.25 9.68 5.09
CA HIS A 59 5.03 10.92 5.83
C HIS A 59 6.34 11.52 6.36
N LEU A 60 6.32 12.83 6.65
CA LEU A 60 7.48 13.51 7.21
C LEU A 60 7.80 12.96 8.61
N PRO A 61 9.07 12.61 8.89
CA PRO A 61 9.45 12.17 10.23
C PRO A 61 9.35 13.31 11.25
N GLY A 62 9.05 12.96 12.50
CA GLY A 62 9.13 13.87 13.63
C GLY A 62 10.57 14.14 14.09
N GLU A 63 10.71 14.83 15.22
CA GLU A 63 12.03 15.11 15.83
C GLU A 63 12.78 13.83 16.20
N THR A 64 12.03 12.82 16.67
CA THR A 64 12.54 11.50 16.97
C THR A 64 11.83 10.46 16.11
N LEU A 65 12.44 9.29 15.96
CA LEU A 65 11.88 8.16 15.23
C LEU A 65 11.44 7.06 16.21
N PRO A 66 10.40 6.28 15.89
CA PRO A 66 10.06 5.11 16.67
C PRO A 66 11.21 4.10 16.63
N ASN A 67 11.38 3.36 17.72
CA ASN A 67 12.43 2.35 17.83
C ASN A 67 12.06 1.06 17.06
N ALA A 68 11.74 1.16 15.77
CA ALA A 68 11.37 0.00 14.96
C ALA A 68 12.61 -0.78 14.50
N ASP A 69 12.46 -2.09 14.27
CA ASP A 69 13.56 -2.95 13.78
C ASP A 69 14.10 -2.46 12.42
N ALA A 70 13.24 -1.86 11.60
CA ALA A 70 13.62 -1.16 10.39
C ALA A 70 12.57 -0.11 10.01
N ILE A 71 13.02 0.98 9.38
CA ILE A 71 12.16 2.03 8.84
C ILE A 71 12.54 2.27 7.38
N ILE A 72 11.55 2.17 6.49
CA ILE A 72 11.67 2.50 5.08
C ILE A 72 10.81 3.72 4.82
N ASN A 73 11.45 4.88 4.68
CA ASN A 73 10.77 6.12 4.35
C ASN A 73 11.71 7.04 3.53
N PRO A 74 11.28 7.54 2.35
CA PRO A 74 12.09 8.39 1.49
C PRO A 74 12.46 9.73 2.16
N ASN A 75 11.67 10.19 3.14
CA ASN A 75 11.83 11.47 3.84
C ASN A 75 12.71 11.39 5.10
N LEU A 76 13.36 10.25 5.38
CA LEU A 76 14.39 10.17 6.41
C LEU A 76 15.57 11.11 6.09
N LYS A 77 16.10 11.79 7.11
CA LYS A 77 17.14 12.84 7.01
C LYS A 77 18.36 12.43 6.17
N HIS A 78 18.77 11.16 6.23
CA HIS A 78 19.97 10.65 5.55
C HIS A 78 19.63 9.71 4.38
N CYS A 79 18.37 9.65 3.96
CA CYS A 79 17.97 8.84 2.83
C CYS A 79 18.39 9.53 1.52
N CYS A 80 19.22 8.88 0.72
CA CYS A 80 19.65 9.39 -0.58
C CYS A 80 18.66 9.06 -1.72
N PHE A 81 17.51 8.44 -1.42
CA PHE A 81 16.54 8.10 -2.45
C PHE A 81 16.02 9.37 -3.14
N PRO A 82 16.08 9.47 -4.49
CA PRO A 82 15.83 10.73 -5.19
C PRO A 82 14.38 11.24 -5.10
N SER A 83 13.40 10.33 -5.11
CA SER A 83 11.98 10.68 -5.08
C SER A 83 11.50 10.84 -3.64
N LYS A 84 11.46 12.09 -3.16
CA LYS A 84 10.93 12.45 -1.84
C LYS A 84 9.40 12.48 -1.79
N SER A 85 8.78 12.47 -2.96
CA SER A 85 7.33 12.50 -3.11
C SER A 85 6.71 11.12 -3.28
N LEU A 86 7.46 10.03 -3.09
CA LEU A 86 6.94 8.67 -3.24
C LEU A 86 5.76 8.44 -2.27
N ALA A 87 4.62 7.95 -2.76
CA ALA A 87 3.48 7.57 -1.92
C ALA A 87 3.77 6.27 -1.14
N GLY A 88 3.03 5.98 -0.06
CA GLY A 88 3.21 4.74 0.71
C GLY A 88 3.05 3.45 -0.11
N VAL A 89 2.15 3.45 -1.11
CA VAL A 89 2.03 2.34 -2.08
C VAL A 89 3.31 2.15 -2.89
N GLY A 90 3.99 3.24 -3.25
CA GLY A 90 5.27 3.22 -3.94
C GLY A 90 6.38 2.67 -3.05
N VAL A 91 6.42 3.09 -1.78
CA VAL A 91 7.38 2.56 -0.79
C VAL A 91 7.25 1.04 -0.66
N THR A 92 6.02 0.56 -0.51
CA THR A 92 5.72 -0.89 -0.44
C THR A 92 6.12 -1.60 -1.73
N PHE A 93 5.86 -1.00 -2.89
CA PHE A 93 6.24 -1.56 -4.17
C PHE A 93 7.76 -1.73 -4.33
N TYR A 94 8.56 -0.75 -3.91
CA TYR A 94 10.02 -0.87 -3.92
C TYR A 94 10.54 -1.89 -2.91
N LEU A 95 9.93 -2.00 -1.72
CA LEU A 95 10.23 -3.07 -0.78
C LEU A 95 9.99 -4.44 -1.41
N MET A 96 8.87 -4.65 -2.09
CA MET A 96 8.58 -5.90 -2.80
C MET A 96 9.59 -6.19 -3.91
N LEU A 97 10.00 -5.17 -4.68
CA LEU A 97 11.03 -5.29 -5.71
C LEU A 97 12.38 -5.73 -5.13
N ALA A 98 12.81 -5.08 -4.04
CA ALA A 98 14.06 -5.40 -3.36
C ALA A 98 14.04 -6.81 -2.76
N LEU A 99 12.94 -7.19 -2.09
CA LEU A 99 12.76 -8.53 -1.53
C LEU A 99 12.78 -9.60 -2.62
N ARG A 100 12.03 -9.40 -3.72
CA ARG A 100 12.02 -10.33 -4.86
C ARG A 100 13.42 -10.50 -5.45
N ALA A 101 14.16 -9.40 -5.63
CA ALA A 101 15.52 -9.44 -6.18
C ALA A 101 16.46 -10.25 -5.26
N ARG A 102 16.39 -10.01 -3.96
CA ARG A 102 17.17 -10.76 -2.97
C ARG A 102 16.85 -12.26 -2.99
N LEU A 103 15.58 -12.63 -2.89
CA LEU A 103 15.16 -14.04 -2.90
C LEU A 103 15.53 -14.76 -4.20
N LYS A 104 15.49 -14.05 -5.34
CA LYS A 104 15.98 -14.58 -6.62
C LYS A 104 17.47 -14.87 -6.57
N ASN A 105 18.28 -13.93 -6.09
CA ASN A 105 19.74 -14.07 -6.02
C ASN A 105 20.16 -15.17 -5.04
N GLU A 106 19.39 -15.39 -3.98
CA GLU A 106 19.58 -16.48 -3.01
C GLU A 106 19.06 -17.84 -3.51
N GLY A 107 18.52 -17.92 -4.73
CA GLY A 107 17.96 -19.16 -5.28
C GLY A 107 16.69 -19.65 -4.58
N TRP A 108 16.08 -18.83 -3.70
CA TRP A 108 14.98 -19.23 -2.83
C TRP A 108 13.76 -19.74 -3.61
N PHE A 109 13.41 -19.07 -4.72
CA PHE A 109 12.30 -19.49 -5.58
C PHE A 109 12.52 -20.88 -6.19
N ALA A 110 13.76 -21.20 -6.59
CA ALA A 110 14.10 -22.52 -7.11
C ALA A 110 13.99 -23.60 -6.01
N VAL A 111 14.54 -23.33 -4.82
CA VAL A 111 14.45 -24.24 -3.66
C VAL A 111 13.00 -24.51 -3.26
N LYS A 112 12.13 -23.49 -3.34
CA LYS A 112 10.70 -23.62 -3.02
C LYS A 112 9.85 -24.11 -4.19
N THR A 113 10.41 -24.33 -5.37
CA THR A 113 9.68 -24.68 -6.60
C THR A 113 8.55 -23.69 -6.89
N LEU A 114 8.84 -22.39 -6.74
CA LEU A 114 7.90 -21.29 -6.97
C LEU A 114 8.34 -20.45 -8.17
N PRO A 115 7.39 -19.96 -9.00
CA PRO A 115 7.73 -19.00 -10.04
C PRO A 115 8.15 -17.65 -9.43
N ILE A 116 9.04 -16.95 -10.11
CA ILE A 116 9.43 -15.59 -9.72
C ILE A 116 8.30 -14.64 -10.14
N PRO A 117 7.68 -13.89 -9.20
CA PRO A 117 6.52 -13.06 -9.52
C PRO A 117 6.88 -11.85 -10.40
N ASN A 118 6.02 -11.55 -11.37
CA ASN A 118 6.12 -10.34 -12.17
C ASN A 118 5.40 -9.16 -11.49
N LEU A 119 6.14 -8.41 -10.68
CA LEU A 119 5.59 -7.27 -9.93
C LEU A 119 5.06 -6.13 -10.82
N ALA A 120 5.34 -6.11 -12.12
CA ALA A 120 4.71 -5.15 -13.03
C ALA A 120 3.18 -5.28 -13.06
N GLU A 121 2.63 -6.43 -12.66
CA GLU A 121 1.19 -6.67 -12.51
C GLU A 121 0.52 -5.84 -11.41
N LEU A 122 1.30 -5.24 -10.50
CA LEU A 122 0.78 -4.41 -9.41
C LEU A 122 0.83 -2.91 -9.73
N LEU A 123 1.32 -2.53 -10.91
CA LEU A 123 1.53 -1.12 -11.25
C LEU A 123 0.21 -0.34 -11.39
N ASP A 124 -0.90 -1.01 -11.63
CA ASP A 124 -2.24 -0.42 -11.59
C ASP A 124 -2.63 0.05 -10.18
N LEU A 125 -2.39 -0.78 -9.16
CA LEU A 125 -2.57 -0.42 -7.75
C LEU A 125 -1.60 0.70 -7.33
N VAL A 126 -0.34 0.61 -7.77
CA VAL A 126 0.67 1.66 -7.52
C VAL A 126 0.23 2.98 -8.11
N ALA A 127 -0.27 2.99 -9.35
CA ALA A 127 -0.75 4.21 -9.99
C ALA A 127 -1.98 4.78 -9.28
N LEU A 128 -2.96 3.94 -8.94
CA LEU A 128 -4.16 4.37 -8.22
C LEU A 128 -3.82 4.96 -6.86
N GLY A 129 -3.05 4.24 -6.03
CA GLY A 129 -2.66 4.73 -4.71
C GLY A 129 -1.82 6.00 -4.77
N THR A 130 -0.86 6.07 -5.71
CA THR A 130 0.00 7.26 -5.86
C THR A 130 -0.81 8.50 -6.25
N VAL A 131 -1.78 8.37 -7.16
CA VAL A 131 -2.62 9.50 -7.55
C VAL A 131 -3.67 9.84 -6.48
N ALA A 132 -4.26 8.83 -5.82
CA ALA A 132 -5.24 9.04 -4.76
C ALA A 132 -4.64 9.73 -3.53
N ASP A 133 -3.35 9.55 -3.29
CA ASP A 133 -2.58 10.19 -2.22
C ASP A 133 -2.12 11.62 -2.57
N VAL A 134 -2.40 12.08 -3.80
CA VAL A 134 -2.17 13.46 -4.26
C VAL A 134 -0.71 13.92 -4.08
N VAL A 135 0.24 12.98 -4.05
CA VAL A 135 1.66 13.30 -4.01
C VAL A 135 2.12 13.92 -5.34
N GLN A 136 3.21 14.69 -5.29
CA GLN A 136 3.79 15.26 -6.50
C GLN A 136 4.21 14.16 -7.49
N LEU A 137 3.78 14.30 -8.76
CA LEU A 137 4.25 13.46 -9.86
C LEU A 137 5.63 13.93 -10.33
N ASP A 138 6.63 13.72 -9.46
CA ASP A 138 8.04 13.83 -9.81
C ASP A 138 8.43 12.79 -10.87
N SER A 139 9.70 12.78 -11.27
CA SER A 139 10.17 11.86 -12.33
C SER A 139 9.82 10.40 -12.04
N ASN A 140 9.97 9.96 -10.78
CA ASN A 140 9.78 8.58 -10.39
C ASN A 140 8.29 8.20 -10.36
N ASN A 141 7.48 9.00 -9.67
CA ASN A 141 6.04 8.80 -9.59
C ASN A 141 5.39 8.88 -10.98
N ARG A 142 5.85 9.78 -11.85
CA ARG A 142 5.35 9.91 -13.22
C ARG A 142 5.59 8.62 -14.02
N ILE A 143 6.75 7.97 -13.87
CA ILE A 143 7.03 6.68 -14.52
C ILE A 143 6.09 5.59 -14.00
N LEU A 144 5.94 5.46 -12.68
CA LEU A 144 5.08 4.45 -12.07
C LEU A 144 3.61 4.63 -12.50
N VAL A 145 3.10 5.86 -12.40
CA VAL A 145 1.73 6.20 -12.80
C VAL A 145 1.51 5.99 -14.30
N HIS A 146 2.46 6.39 -15.15
CA HIS A 146 2.36 6.16 -16.59
C HIS A 146 2.24 4.67 -16.93
N GLN A 147 3.09 3.83 -16.31
CA GLN A 147 3.04 2.38 -16.53
C GLN A 147 1.73 1.78 -16.01
N GLY A 148 1.26 2.17 -14.82
CA GLY A 148 -0.03 1.70 -14.30
C GLY A 148 -1.22 2.09 -15.19
N LEU A 149 -1.28 3.34 -15.64
CA LEU A 149 -2.30 3.80 -16.60
C LEU A 149 -2.26 3.00 -17.91
N SER A 150 -1.06 2.75 -18.45
CA SER A 150 -0.89 1.93 -19.65
C SER A 150 -1.46 0.51 -19.48
N ARG A 151 -1.27 -0.09 -18.31
CA ARG A 151 -1.84 -1.40 -17.99
C ARG A 151 -3.36 -1.37 -17.88
N ILE A 152 -3.91 -0.39 -17.16
CA ILE A 152 -5.36 -0.23 -17.02
C ILE A 152 -6.02 -0.01 -18.39
N ARG A 153 -5.46 0.87 -19.24
CA ARG A 153 -5.92 1.09 -20.63
C ARG A 153 -5.91 -0.18 -21.47
N ALA A 154 -4.93 -1.06 -21.23
CA ALA A 154 -4.82 -2.36 -21.88
C ALA A 154 -5.70 -3.45 -21.24
N LYS A 155 -6.59 -3.11 -20.29
CA LYS A 155 -7.41 -4.04 -19.50
C LYS A 155 -6.59 -5.10 -18.76
N ARG A 156 -5.38 -4.75 -18.33
CA ARG A 156 -4.46 -5.59 -17.55
C ARG A 156 -4.33 -5.08 -16.12
N CYS A 157 -5.48 -4.94 -15.45
CA CYS A 157 -5.58 -4.43 -14.09
C CYS A 157 -6.48 -5.34 -13.22
N ARG A 158 -6.49 -5.06 -11.92
CA ARG A 158 -7.36 -5.73 -10.94
C ARG A 158 -8.84 -5.60 -11.32
N PRO A 159 -9.64 -6.67 -11.17
CA PRO A 159 -11.09 -6.60 -11.35
C PRO A 159 -11.75 -5.45 -10.59
N GLY A 160 -11.31 -5.18 -9.35
CA GLY A 160 -11.82 -4.04 -8.58
C GLY A 160 -11.58 -2.67 -9.21
N ILE A 161 -10.44 -2.46 -9.86
CA ILE A 161 -10.18 -1.21 -10.59
C ILE A 161 -11.11 -1.09 -11.80
N GLN A 162 -11.34 -2.20 -12.51
CA GLN A 162 -12.26 -2.22 -13.65
C GLN A 162 -13.71 -1.94 -13.19
N ALA A 163 -14.17 -2.56 -12.11
CA ALA A 163 -15.49 -2.32 -11.54
C ALA A 163 -15.69 -0.84 -11.15
N LEU A 164 -14.68 -0.23 -10.52
CA LEU A 164 -14.73 1.21 -10.19
C LEU A 164 -14.82 2.10 -11.43
N LEU A 165 -14.13 1.75 -12.52
CA LEU A 165 -14.23 2.47 -13.80
C LEU A 165 -15.64 2.37 -14.37
N ASP A 166 -16.24 1.19 -14.33
CA ASP A 166 -17.57 0.92 -14.86
C ASP A 166 -18.64 1.71 -14.08
N VAL A 167 -18.59 1.68 -12.74
CA VAL A 167 -19.47 2.48 -11.86
C VAL A 167 -19.23 3.98 -12.05
N ALA A 168 -17.99 4.40 -12.28
CA ALA A 168 -17.66 5.79 -12.58
C ALA A 168 -18.01 6.21 -14.02
N LYS A 169 -18.46 5.29 -14.87
CA LYS A 169 -18.73 5.49 -16.31
C LYS A 169 -17.51 6.06 -17.05
N ARG A 170 -16.32 5.55 -16.75
CA ARG A 170 -15.04 5.97 -17.34
C ARG A 170 -14.53 4.91 -18.31
N ASP A 171 -14.26 5.31 -19.54
CA ASP A 171 -13.62 4.43 -20.52
C ASP A 171 -12.13 4.25 -20.19
N ALA A 172 -11.76 3.02 -19.83
CA ALA A 172 -10.38 2.64 -19.52
C ALA A 172 -9.39 3.06 -20.62
N LYS A 173 -9.78 3.03 -21.91
CA LYS A 173 -8.88 3.35 -23.03
C LYS A 173 -8.40 4.80 -23.02
N ASN A 174 -9.25 5.71 -22.55
CA ASN A 174 -9.00 7.15 -22.52
C ASN A 174 -8.57 7.66 -21.14
N LEU A 175 -8.43 6.75 -20.18
CA LEU A 175 -8.18 7.07 -18.77
C LEU A 175 -6.91 7.89 -18.59
N VAL A 176 -6.98 9.04 -17.92
CA VAL A 176 -5.81 9.84 -17.53
C VAL A 176 -5.62 9.84 -16.00
N ALA A 177 -4.47 10.33 -15.53
CA ALA A 177 -4.16 10.34 -14.09
C ALA A 177 -5.25 11.05 -13.28
N SER A 178 -5.74 12.20 -13.73
CA SER A 178 -6.81 12.93 -13.03
C SER A 178 -8.09 12.10 -12.88
N ASP A 179 -8.40 11.18 -13.79
CA ASP A 179 -9.56 10.31 -13.62
C ASP A 179 -9.41 9.38 -12.41
N LEU A 180 -8.19 8.86 -12.17
CA LEU A 180 -7.90 8.07 -10.97
C LEU A 180 -8.14 8.90 -9.70
N GLY A 181 -7.67 10.15 -9.69
CA GLY A 181 -7.76 11.04 -8.52
C GLY A 181 -9.16 11.59 -8.26
N PHE A 182 -9.98 11.83 -9.29
CA PHE A 182 -11.31 12.42 -9.14
C PHE A 182 -12.46 11.39 -9.11
N PHE A 183 -12.30 10.23 -9.76
CA PHE A 183 -13.38 9.25 -9.85
C PHE A 183 -13.13 8.01 -9.01
N LEU A 184 -11.91 7.46 -9.01
CA LEU A 184 -11.63 6.19 -8.34
C LEU A 184 -11.21 6.39 -6.88
N GLY A 185 -10.21 7.25 -6.64
CA GLY A 185 -9.69 7.54 -5.30
C GLY A 185 -10.78 7.92 -4.29
N PRO A 186 -11.70 8.85 -4.60
CA PRO A 186 -12.78 9.23 -3.69
C PRO A 186 -13.74 8.09 -3.36
N ARG A 187 -14.00 7.16 -4.30
CA ARG A 187 -14.88 5.99 -4.07
C ARG A 187 -14.22 4.99 -3.12
N LEU A 188 -12.94 4.69 -3.33
CA LEU A 188 -12.18 3.86 -2.39
C LEU A 188 -12.10 4.50 -1.00
N ASN A 189 -11.86 5.80 -0.93
CA ASN A 189 -11.79 6.52 0.35
C ASN A 189 -13.16 6.68 1.01
N ALA A 190 -14.25 6.61 0.26
CA ALA A 190 -15.61 6.63 0.81
C ALA A 190 -15.91 5.34 1.58
N ALA A 191 -15.45 4.18 1.11
CA ALA A 191 -15.51 2.94 1.91
C ALA A 191 -14.77 3.10 3.24
N GLY A 192 -13.65 3.82 3.25
CA GLY A 192 -12.92 4.19 4.46
C GLY A 192 -13.67 5.10 5.45
N ARG A 193 -14.75 5.76 5.00
CA ARG A 193 -15.62 6.63 5.80
C ARG A 193 -16.96 5.98 6.17
N LEU A 194 -17.25 4.81 5.60
CA LEU A 194 -18.30 3.91 6.03
C LEU A 194 -17.77 3.06 7.20
N ASP A 195 -18.66 2.44 7.97
CA ASP A 195 -18.30 1.68 9.18
C ASP A 195 -17.30 0.53 8.92
N ASP A 196 -17.10 0.13 7.66
CA ASP A 196 -16.20 -0.96 7.30
C ASP A 196 -15.27 -0.62 6.12
N MET A 197 -14.01 -0.30 6.45
CA MET A 197 -12.96 -0.05 5.44
C MET A 197 -12.48 -1.32 4.73
N SER A 198 -12.82 -2.51 5.24
CA SER A 198 -12.37 -3.77 4.64
C SER A 198 -12.92 -3.93 3.21
N ILE A 199 -14.10 -3.37 2.91
CA ILE A 199 -14.75 -3.39 1.59
C ILE A 199 -13.81 -2.87 0.49
N GLY A 200 -13.13 -1.75 0.73
CA GLY A 200 -12.19 -1.18 -0.24
C GLY A 200 -10.98 -2.07 -0.50
N VAL A 201 -10.51 -2.77 0.54
CA VAL A 201 -9.40 -3.73 0.42
C VAL A 201 -9.86 -4.99 -0.31
N GLU A 202 -11.02 -5.54 0.06
CA GLU A 202 -11.63 -6.70 -0.57
C GLU A 202 -11.88 -6.48 -2.06
N LEU A 203 -12.39 -5.30 -2.42
CA LEU A 203 -12.57 -4.89 -3.82
C LEU A 203 -11.26 -4.98 -4.61
N LEU A 204 -10.16 -4.46 -4.06
CA LEU A 204 -8.85 -4.46 -4.73
C LEU A 204 -8.14 -5.82 -4.70
N LEU A 205 -8.48 -6.69 -3.75
CA LEU A 205 -7.97 -8.05 -3.65
C LEU A 205 -8.76 -9.06 -4.50
N SER A 206 -10.01 -8.76 -4.85
CA SER A 206 -10.88 -9.66 -5.62
C SER A 206 -10.25 -10.06 -6.96
N ASP A 207 -10.32 -11.35 -7.26
CA ASP A 207 -9.99 -11.96 -8.56
C ASP A 207 -11.24 -12.30 -9.39
N ASP A 208 -12.44 -12.21 -8.80
CA ASP A 208 -13.72 -12.39 -9.49
C ASP A 208 -14.33 -11.04 -9.92
N PRO A 209 -14.52 -10.81 -11.23
CA PRO A 209 -15.20 -9.63 -11.75
C PRO A 209 -16.61 -9.43 -11.18
N ILE A 210 -17.36 -10.49 -10.91
CA ILE A 210 -18.73 -10.39 -10.39
C ILE A 210 -18.70 -9.91 -8.94
N ALA A 211 -17.90 -10.55 -8.08
CA ALA A 211 -17.70 -10.10 -6.71
C ALA A 211 -17.18 -8.65 -6.64
N ALA A 212 -16.22 -8.29 -7.50
CA ALA A 212 -15.70 -6.93 -7.59
C ALA A 212 -16.80 -5.91 -7.97
N GLN A 213 -17.71 -6.28 -8.86
CA GLN A 213 -18.82 -5.42 -9.27
C GLN A 213 -19.86 -5.19 -8.16
N ILE A 214 -20.03 -6.15 -7.25
CA ILE A 214 -20.92 -6.03 -6.09
C ILE A 214 -20.31 -5.11 -5.02
N LEU A 215 -18.98 -5.13 -4.88
CA LEU A 215 -18.26 -4.31 -3.90
C LEU A 215 -18.05 -2.84 -4.33
N ALA A 216 -18.10 -2.55 -5.64
CA ALA A 216 -17.81 -1.24 -6.23
C ALA A 216 -19.01 -0.28 -6.26
#